data_AF-A0A7M7PB50-F1
#
_entry.id   AF-A0A7M7PB50-F1
#
_cell.length_a   1.000
_cell.length_b   1.000
_cell.length_c   1.000
_cell.angle_alpha   90.00
_cell.angle_beta   90.00
_cell.angle_gamma   90.00
#
_symmetry.space_group_name_H-M   'P 1'
#
loop_
_entity.id
_entity.type
_entity.pdbx_description
1 polymer ?
#
loop_
_entity_poly.entity_id
_entity_poly.type
_entity_poly.pdbx_seq_one_letter_code
_entity_poly.pdbx_strand_id
1 'polypeptide(L)'
;MVACFNTLTTKSCYCIGGCIGKGIFRKQVQWFLLNISAAVSLIVTVVYWTALRPLMSEKLPVYLDVTIHLLPAVICLVDILLTTVIVRFVHVVYPFAYLFFYLLFAVIYWAAGGTDPAGNPFIYPIIDFGNYPGISVASVIGVCLATLMAQAALKGLYALRHRYIDEVRPDDAVYYSHQVLEVELENQR
;
A
#
# COMPACT_ATOMS: atom_id res chain seq x y z
N MET A 1 -26.83 -5.87 -6.37
CA MET A 1 -25.74 -4.93 -6.00
C MET A 1 -24.35 -5.48 -6.38
N VAL A 2 -24.20 -6.04 -7.59
CA VAL A 2 -22.91 -6.50 -8.16
C VAL A 2 -22.69 -5.82 -9.52
N ALA A 3 -22.89 -4.50 -9.55
CA ALA A 3 -22.81 -3.70 -10.77
C ALA A 3 -22.12 -2.37 -10.46
N CYS A 4 -20.83 -2.42 -10.13
CA CYS A 4 -19.96 -1.23 -10.18
C CYS A 4 -18.47 -1.63 -10.11
N PHE A 5 -18.04 -2.63 -10.88
CA PHE A 5 -16.61 -2.99 -10.97
C PHE A 5 -16.06 -2.91 -12.40
N ASN A 6 -16.85 -2.45 -13.38
CA ASN A 6 -16.55 -2.67 -14.80
C ASN A 6 -16.55 -1.44 -15.71
N THR A 7 -16.38 -0.23 -15.16
CA THR A 7 -16.19 0.96 -16.01
C THR A 7 -15.17 1.89 -15.36
N LEU A 8 -14.14 2.25 -16.14
CA LEU A 8 -13.07 3.23 -15.87
C LEU A 8 -11.67 2.73 -15.44
N THR A 9 -11.25 1.49 -15.73
CA THR A 9 -9.80 1.15 -15.68
C THR A 9 -9.23 0.41 -16.90
N THR A 10 -9.97 0.27 -17.99
CA THR A 10 -9.50 -0.57 -19.12
C THR A 10 -9.84 -0.02 -20.49
N LYS A 11 -9.52 1.23 -20.80
CA LYS A 11 -9.33 1.68 -22.20
C LYS A 11 -8.21 2.72 -22.31
N SER A 12 -7.02 2.32 -21.89
CA SER A 12 -5.80 2.81 -22.56
C SER A 12 -5.25 1.63 -23.33
N CYS A 13 -5.26 1.76 -24.65
CA CYS A 13 -4.72 0.82 -25.62
C CYS A 13 -3.39 0.22 -25.16
N TYR A 14 -3.40 -1.05 -24.75
CA TYR A 14 -2.31 -1.95 -25.10
C TYR A 14 -2.79 -2.80 -26.28
N CYS A 15 -2.85 -2.18 -27.47
CA CYS A 15 -2.86 -2.93 -28.72
C CYS A 15 -1.45 -3.48 -28.95
N ILE A 16 -1.15 -4.64 -28.36
CA ILE A 16 -0.24 -5.62 -28.95
C ILE A 16 -1.02 -6.92 -28.98
N GLY A 17 -1.54 -7.26 -30.16
CA GLY A 17 -2.20 -8.52 -30.41
C GLY A 17 -1.30 -9.71 -30.04
N GLY A 18 -1.91 -10.76 -29.49
CA GLY A 18 -1.32 -12.11 -29.53
C GLY A 18 -0.94 -12.80 -28.22
N CYS A 19 -1.03 -12.16 -27.04
CA CYS A 19 -0.62 -12.80 -25.77
C CYS A 19 -1.69 -12.65 -24.66
N ILE A 20 -2.91 -13.13 -24.91
CA ILE A 20 -4.02 -13.12 -23.96
C ILE A 20 -3.80 -14.28 -22.96
N GLY A 21 -3.38 -13.98 -21.73
CA GLY A 21 -3.33 -14.96 -20.63
C GLY A 21 -2.27 -14.67 -19.58
N LYS A 22 -0.98 -14.70 -19.95
CA LYS A 22 0.13 -14.59 -18.97
C LYS A 22 0.43 -13.15 -18.52
N GLY A 23 0.22 -12.16 -19.39
CA GLY A 23 0.55 -10.75 -19.10
C GLY A 23 -0.42 -10.03 -18.17
N ILE A 24 -1.69 -10.46 -18.14
CA ILE A 24 -2.76 -9.82 -17.35
C ILE A 24 -2.62 -10.18 -15.87
N PHE A 25 -2.43 -11.47 -15.56
CA PHE A 25 -2.24 -11.94 -14.19
C PHE A 25 -1.05 -11.25 -13.51
N ARG A 26 0.11 -11.16 -14.20
CA ARG A 26 1.30 -10.48 -13.67
C ARG A 26 1.01 -9.03 -13.29
N LYS A 27 0.30 -8.28 -14.14
CA LYS A 27 -0.06 -6.88 -13.88
C LYS A 27 -1.03 -6.74 -12.70
N GLN A 28 -2.01 -7.64 -12.60
CA GLN A 28 -2.96 -7.65 -11.48
C GLN A 28 -2.27 -7.96 -10.14
N VAL A 29 -1.37 -8.95 -10.12
CA VAL A 29 -0.58 -9.29 -8.94
C VAL A 29 0.35 -8.14 -8.56
N GLN A 30 1.08 -7.58 -9.53
CA GLN A 30 1.95 -6.43 -9.29
C GLN A 30 1.18 -5.24 -8.70
N TRP A 31 0.04 -4.90 -9.28
CA TRP A 31 -0.82 -3.83 -8.79
C TRP A 31 -1.33 -4.10 -7.38
N PHE A 32 -1.80 -5.32 -7.10
CA PHE A 32 -2.29 -5.71 -5.78
C PHE A 32 -1.18 -5.62 -4.73
N LEU A 33 -0.01 -6.18 -5.03
CA LEU A 33 1.15 -6.13 -4.15
C LEU A 33 1.63 -4.70 -3.93
N LEU A 34 1.59 -3.84 -4.95
CA LEU A 34 1.95 -2.42 -4.80
C LEU A 34 0.99 -1.69 -3.86
N ASN A 35 -0.32 -1.93 -3.94
CA ASN A 35 -1.29 -1.29 -3.03
C ASN A 35 -1.03 -1.67 -1.57
N ILE A 36 -0.64 -2.92 -1.29
CA ILE A 36 -0.25 -3.35 0.06
C ILE A 36 1.09 -2.72 0.44
N SER A 37 2.12 -2.93 -0.39
CA SER A 37 3.50 -2.54 -0.11
C SER A 37 3.64 -1.03 0.08
N ALA A 38 3.00 -0.22 -0.74
CA ALA A 38 3.10 1.24 -0.63
C ALA A 38 2.54 1.77 0.69
N ALA A 39 1.37 1.27 1.13
CA ALA A 39 0.78 1.69 2.39
C ALA A 39 1.55 1.12 3.59
N VAL A 40 1.85 -0.18 3.58
CA VAL A 40 2.56 -0.85 4.68
C VAL A 40 3.96 -0.29 4.87
N SER A 41 4.72 -0.04 3.79
CA SER A 41 6.07 0.51 3.90
C SER A 41 6.09 1.90 4.53
N LEU A 42 5.14 2.79 4.20
CA LEU A 42 5.00 4.09 4.85
C LEU A 42 4.71 3.96 6.35
N ILE A 43 3.79 3.06 6.71
CA ILE A 43 3.44 2.78 8.11
C ILE A 43 4.66 2.24 8.86
N VAL A 44 5.37 1.26 8.28
CA VAL A 44 6.59 0.68 8.86
C VAL A 44 7.64 1.76 9.07
N THR A 45 7.89 2.64 8.10
CA THR A 45 8.85 3.74 8.26
C THR A 45 8.46 4.63 9.45
N VAL A 46 7.20 5.06 9.53
CA VAL A 46 6.75 5.97 10.59
C VAL A 46 6.78 5.28 11.96
N VAL A 47 6.15 4.12 12.09
CA VAL A 47 6.05 3.37 13.35
C VAL A 47 7.44 2.97 13.84
N TYR A 48 8.32 2.54 12.93
CA TYR A 48 9.67 2.16 13.30
C TYR A 48 10.43 3.33 13.93
N TRP A 49 10.56 4.45 13.22
CA TRP A 49 11.38 5.57 13.68
C TRP A 49 10.78 6.32 14.87
N THR A 50 9.45 6.35 15.00
CA THR A 50 8.78 7.11 16.06
C THR A 50 8.46 6.29 17.31
N ALA A 51 8.11 5.02 17.16
CA ALA A 51 7.59 4.21 18.27
C ALA A 51 8.47 3.01 18.62
N LEU A 52 9.04 2.30 17.65
CA LEU A 52 9.82 1.08 17.92
C LEU A 52 11.28 1.39 18.24
N ARG A 53 11.97 2.11 17.36
CA ARG A 53 13.42 2.35 17.46
C ARG A 53 13.87 2.99 18.77
N PRO A 54 13.12 3.93 19.39
CA PRO A 54 13.48 4.46 20.70
C PRO A 54 13.37 3.45 21.84
N LEU A 55 12.51 2.42 21.69
CA LEU A 55 12.25 1.39 22.70
C LEU A 55 13.18 0.17 22.57
N MET A 56 13.90 0.04 21.46
CA MET A 56 14.83 -1.06 21.24
C MET A 56 16.15 -0.79 21.96
N SER A 57 16.57 -1.74 22.81
CA SER A 57 17.86 -1.72 23.50
C SER A 57 19.03 -1.87 22.53
N GLU A 58 18.89 -2.76 21.55
CA GLU A 58 19.87 -2.98 20.49
C GLU A 58 19.40 -2.36 19.18
N LYS A 59 20.29 -1.57 18.56
CA LYS A 59 20.02 -0.91 17.28
C LYS A 59 20.75 -1.65 16.17
N LEU A 60 20.05 -1.82 15.05
CA LEU A 60 20.66 -2.37 13.85
C LEU A 60 21.75 -1.42 13.33
N PRO A 61 22.76 -1.95 12.62
CA PRO A 61 23.66 -1.13 11.82
C PRO A 61 22.88 -0.20 10.90
N VAL A 62 23.33 1.05 10.75
CA VAL A 62 22.61 2.11 10.03
C VAL A 62 22.17 1.69 8.62
N TYR A 63 23.04 0.97 7.89
CA TYR A 63 22.70 0.51 6.53
C TYR A 63 21.50 -0.43 6.54
N LEU A 64 21.47 -1.40 7.45
CA LEU A 64 20.38 -2.37 7.54
C LEU A 64 19.11 -1.68 8.02
N ASP A 65 19.25 -0.79 8.99
CA ASP A 65 18.16 -0.01 9.56
C ASP A 65 17.42 0.80 8.48
N VAL A 66 18.17 1.52 7.64
CA VAL A 66 17.63 2.27 6.50
C VAL A 66 17.06 1.34 5.43
N THR A 67 17.75 0.26 5.09
CA THR A 67 17.33 -0.65 4.01
C THR A 67 16.01 -1.34 4.30
N ILE A 68 15.74 -1.74 5.55
CA ILE A 68 14.51 -2.48 5.86
C ILE A 68 13.35 -1.56 6.26
N HIS A 69 13.62 -0.38 6.84
CA HIS A 69 12.56 0.50 7.35
C HIS A 69 12.26 1.72 6.49
N LEU A 70 13.20 2.24 5.71
CA LEU A 70 13.01 3.48 4.91
C LEU A 70 12.96 3.20 3.41
N LEU A 71 13.91 2.40 2.90
CA LEU A 71 14.07 2.20 1.47
C LEU A 71 12.82 1.63 0.77
N PRO A 72 12.04 0.68 1.35
CA PRO A 72 10.84 0.16 0.71
C PRO A 72 9.79 1.25 0.45
N ALA A 73 9.65 2.21 1.37
CA ALA A 73 8.74 3.33 1.21
C ALA A 73 9.19 4.24 0.07
N VAL A 74 10.48 4.59 0.03
CA VAL A 74 11.06 5.42 -1.05
C VAL A 74 10.83 4.76 -2.41
N ILE A 75 11.09 3.46 -2.54
CA ILE A 75 10.89 2.72 -3.79
C ILE A 75 9.42 2.75 -4.22
N CYS A 76 8.48 2.49 -3.30
CA CYS A 76 7.05 2.52 -3.63
C CYS A 76 6.57 3.92 -4.05
N LEU A 77 7.06 4.98 -3.39
CA LEU A 77 6.72 6.36 -3.76
C LEU A 77 7.25 6.73 -5.14
N VAL A 78 8.48 6.33 -5.46
CA VAL A 78 9.07 6.52 -6.80
C VAL A 78 8.28 5.74 -7.85
N ASP A 79 7.89 4.50 -7.57
CA ASP A 79 7.10 3.68 -8.49
C ASP A 79 5.73 4.32 -8.79
N ILE A 80 5.05 4.88 -7.79
CA ILE A 80 3.78 5.59 -7.97
C ILE A 80 3.94 6.87 -8.81
N LEU A 81 5.07 7.56 -8.66
CA LEU A 81 5.37 8.78 -9.42
C LEU A 81 5.68 8.49 -10.89
N LEU A 82 6.43 7.41 -11.15
CA LEU A 82 6.93 7.09 -12.49
C LEU A 82 5.96 6.22 -13.32
N THR A 83 5.16 5.38 -12.68
CA THR A 83 4.26 4.45 -13.40
C THR A 83 2.85 5.00 -13.56
N THR A 84 2.07 4.41 -14.46
CA THR A 84 0.65 4.74 -14.67
C THR A 84 -0.28 4.10 -13.65
N VAL A 85 0.23 3.70 -12.49
CA VAL A 85 -0.57 2.99 -11.49
C VAL A 85 -1.64 3.90 -10.89
N ILE A 86 -2.84 3.34 -10.73
CA ILE A 86 -3.99 4.05 -10.17
C ILE A 86 -4.10 3.72 -8.69
N VAL A 87 -4.06 4.76 -7.85
CA VAL A 87 -4.28 4.66 -6.41
C VAL A 87 -5.69 5.16 -6.08
N ARG A 88 -6.53 4.28 -5.52
CA ARG A 88 -7.88 4.63 -5.05
C ARG A 88 -7.96 4.41 -3.54
N PHE A 89 -8.74 5.25 -2.86
CA PHE A 89 -8.89 5.14 -1.41
C PHE A 89 -9.54 3.81 -0.99
N VAL A 90 -10.44 3.27 -1.82
CA VAL A 90 -11.10 1.97 -1.58
C VAL A 90 -10.13 0.80 -1.44
N HIS A 91 -8.90 0.91 -1.95
CA HIS A 91 -7.88 -0.13 -1.81
C HIS A 91 -7.25 -0.19 -0.41
N VAL A 92 -7.64 0.70 0.52
CA VAL A 92 -7.21 0.64 1.93
C VAL A 92 -7.56 -0.70 2.60
N VAL A 93 -8.53 -1.43 2.07
CA VAL A 93 -8.89 -2.78 2.53
C VAL A 93 -7.71 -3.76 2.45
N TYR A 94 -6.79 -3.59 1.49
CA TYR A 94 -5.66 -4.50 1.31
C TYR A 94 -4.58 -4.36 2.41
N PRO A 95 -4.08 -3.16 2.75
CA PRO A 95 -3.19 -3.03 3.91
C PRO A 95 -3.89 -3.35 5.23
N PHE A 96 -5.20 -3.09 5.39
CA PHE A 96 -5.95 -3.55 6.58
C PHE A 96 -6.00 -5.07 6.69
N ALA A 97 -6.22 -5.79 5.58
CA ALA A 97 -6.18 -7.25 5.58
C ALA A 97 -4.79 -7.76 5.99
N TYR A 98 -3.72 -7.18 5.43
CA TYR A 98 -2.35 -7.50 5.84
C TYR A 98 -2.14 -7.28 7.35
N LEU A 99 -2.57 -6.14 7.87
CA LEU A 99 -2.42 -5.79 9.28
C LEU A 99 -3.22 -6.71 10.20
N PHE A 100 -4.42 -7.11 9.78
CA PHE A 100 -5.25 -8.09 10.49
C PHE A 100 -4.56 -9.45 10.60
N PHE A 101 -4.02 -9.98 9.48
CA PHE A 101 -3.29 -11.25 9.51
C PHE A 101 -2.03 -11.16 10.36
N TYR A 102 -1.31 -10.04 10.30
CA TYR A 102 -0.15 -9.82 11.15
C TYR A 102 -0.53 -9.78 12.65
N LEU A 103 -1.60 -9.08 13.01
CA LEU A 103 -2.09 -9.01 14.39
C LEU A 103 -2.55 -10.39 14.89
N LEU A 104 -3.28 -11.13 14.05
CA LEU A 104 -3.70 -12.50 14.36
C LEU A 104 -2.48 -13.40 14.62
N PHE A 105 -1.47 -13.31 13.75
CA PHE A 105 -0.19 -14.00 13.96
C PHE A 105 0.46 -13.57 15.27
N ALA A 106 0.54 -12.27 15.57
CA ALA A 106 1.16 -11.76 16.79
C ALA A 106 0.48 -12.25 18.07
N VAL A 107 -0.85 -12.30 18.08
CA VAL A 107 -1.63 -12.83 19.22
C VAL A 107 -1.40 -14.32 19.40
N ILE A 108 -1.43 -15.11 18.31
CA ILE A 108 -1.16 -16.56 18.37
C ILE A 108 0.27 -16.81 18.83
N TYR A 109 1.24 -16.08 18.29
CA TYR A 109 2.65 -16.18 18.64
C TYR A 109 2.87 -15.94 20.14
N TRP A 110 2.29 -14.87 20.68
CA TRP A 110 2.32 -14.58 22.12
C TRP A 110 1.63 -15.66 22.95
N ALA A 111 0.41 -16.07 22.57
CA ALA A 111 -0.35 -17.08 23.30
C ALA A 111 0.33 -18.47 23.30
N ALA A 112 1.13 -18.77 22.29
CA ALA A 112 1.95 -19.97 22.19
C ALA A 112 3.28 -19.88 22.96
N GLY A 113 3.56 -18.76 23.65
CA GLY A 113 4.79 -18.54 24.40
C GLY A 113 5.99 -18.10 23.55
N GLY A 114 5.76 -17.52 22.38
CA GLY A 114 6.81 -16.99 21.51
C GLY A 114 7.57 -15.82 22.15
N THR A 115 8.88 -15.77 21.91
CA THR A 115 9.78 -14.73 22.44
C THR A 115 10.69 -14.13 21.39
N ASP A 116 11.01 -12.85 21.51
CA ASP A 116 12.04 -12.20 20.71
C ASP A 116 13.45 -12.80 20.98
N PRO A 117 14.50 -12.40 20.22
CA PRO A 117 15.86 -12.89 20.43
C PRO A 117 16.46 -12.58 21.82
N ALA A 118 15.89 -11.61 22.55
CA ALA A 118 16.29 -11.24 23.90
C ALA A 118 15.47 -11.96 24.99
N GLY A 119 14.51 -12.82 24.60
CA GLY A 119 13.66 -13.58 25.52
C GLY A 119 12.42 -12.82 26.01
N ASN A 120 12.10 -11.66 25.43
CA ASN A 120 10.90 -10.91 25.80
C ASN A 120 9.64 -11.56 25.20
N PRO A 121 8.51 -11.62 25.93
CA PRO A 121 7.30 -12.31 25.49
C PRO A 121 6.45 -11.43 24.54
N PHE A 122 7.07 -10.83 23.53
CA PHE A 122 6.41 -10.03 22.50
C PHE A 122 7.26 -9.98 21.23
N ILE A 123 6.63 -9.72 20.08
CA ILE A 123 7.38 -9.47 18.83
C ILE A 123 7.95 -8.05 18.84
N TYR A 124 7.14 -7.09 19.33
CA TYR A 124 7.53 -5.70 19.48
C TYR A 124 7.05 -5.15 20.83
N PRO A 125 7.82 -4.26 21.48
CA PRO A 125 7.48 -3.74 22.80
C PRO A 125 6.16 -2.93 22.82
N ILE A 126 5.74 -2.39 21.67
CA ILE A 126 4.47 -1.65 21.55
C ILE A 126 3.22 -2.55 21.54
N ILE A 127 3.39 -3.87 21.43
CA ILE A 127 2.31 -4.86 21.46
C ILE A 127 2.60 -5.97 22.49
N ASP A 128 3.13 -5.56 23.65
CA ASP A 128 3.23 -6.44 24.82
C ASP A 128 1.83 -6.70 25.42
N PHE A 129 1.18 -7.73 24.91
CA PHE A 129 -0.16 -8.13 25.33
C PHE A 129 -0.23 -8.59 26.79
N GLY A 130 0.88 -9.07 27.36
CA GLY A 130 0.94 -9.62 28.70
C GLY A 130 1.12 -8.55 29.77
N ASN A 131 2.12 -7.68 29.61
CA ASN A 131 2.47 -6.69 30.63
C ASN A 131 1.75 -5.35 30.40
N TYR A 132 1.50 -4.96 29.14
CA TYR A 132 0.95 -3.66 28.80
C TYR A 132 -0.21 -3.75 27.78
N PRO A 133 -1.33 -4.43 28.14
CA PRO A 133 -2.44 -4.64 27.21
C PRO A 133 -3.10 -3.34 26.74
N GLY A 134 -3.18 -2.32 27.61
CA GLY A 134 -3.73 -1.01 27.25
C GLY A 134 -2.89 -0.27 26.19
N ILE A 135 -1.56 -0.33 26.32
CA ILE A 135 -0.64 0.24 25.32
C ILE A 135 -0.76 -0.54 24.01
N SER A 136 -0.82 -1.88 24.08
CA SER A 136 -1.00 -2.74 22.91
C SER A 136 -2.25 -2.39 22.10
N VAL A 137 -3.40 -2.22 22.77
CA VAL A 137 -4.64 -1.80 22.11
C VAL A 137 -4.51 -0.41 21.50
N ALA A 138 -3.93 0.54 22.24
CA ALA A 138 -3.70 1.91 21.75
C ALA A 138 -2.77 1.91 20.52
N SER A 139 -1.72 1.09 20.52
CA SER A 139 -0.81 0.93 19.39
C SER A 139 -1.51 0.34 18.17
N VAL A 140 -2.36 -0.68 18.32
CA VAL A 140 -3.16 -1.23 17.21
C VAL A 140 -4.08 -0.17 16.62
N ILE A 141 -4.79 0.60 17.46
CA ILE A 141 -5.63 1.72 17.00
C ILE A 141 -4.79 2.77 16.26
N GLY A 142 -3.63 3.13 16.82
CA GLY A 142 -2.69 4.08 16.22
C GLY A 142 -2.22 3.63 14.82
N VAL A 143 -1.89 2.35 14.65
CA VAL A 143 -1.49 1.80 13.35
C VAL A 143 -2.67 1.75 12.36
N CYS A 144 -3.88 1.47 12.82
CA CYS A 144 -5.09 1.57 11.98
C CYS A 144 -5.32 3.00 11.47
N LEU A 145 -5.17 4.01 12.34
CA LEU A 145 -5.25 5.42 11.95
C LEU A 145 -4.11 5.81 10.99
N ALA A 146 -2.88 5.38 11.27
CA ALA A 146 -1.74 5.58 10.39
C ALA A 146 -1.96 4.94 9.01
N THR A 147 -2.67 3.81 8.94
CA THR A 147 -3.04 3.15 7.67
C THR A 147 -3.97 4.00 6.83
N LEU A 148 -4.99 4.61 7.46
CA LEU A 148 -5.89 5.54 6.78
C LEU A 148 -5.13 6.78 6.28
N MET A 149 -4.24 7.34 7.10
CA MET A 149 -3.41 8.49 6.75
C MET A 149 -2.44 8.16 5.61
N ALA A 150 -1.79 7.01 5.65
CA ALA A 150 -0.90 6.54 4.59
C ALA A 150 -1.66 6.39 3.26
N GLN A 151 -2.83 5.75 3.27
CA GLN A 151 -3.65 5.64 2.05
C GLN A 151 -4.09 7.02 1.53
N ALA A 152 -4.48 7.94 2.43
CA ALA A 152 -4.83 9.30 2.05
C ALA A 152 -3.63 10.04 1.42
N ALA A 153 -2.43 9.90 1.97
CA ALA A 153 -1.20 10.48 1.45
C ALA A 153 -0.85 9.91 0.06
N LEU A 154 -0.94 8.59 -0.12
CA LEU A 154 -0.71 7.94 -1.42
C LEU A 154 -1.72 8.39 -2.48
N LYS A 155 -3.00 8.53 -2.11
CA LYS A 155 -4.04 9.09 -3.00
C LYS A 155 -3.72 10.55 -3.34
N GLY A 156 -3.26 11.33 -2.37
CA GLY A 156 -2.83 12.73 -2.57
C GLY A 156 -1.68 12.85 -3.56
N LEU A 157 -0.67 11.99 -3.41
CA LEU A 157 0.48 11.93 -4.33
C LEU A 157 0.05 11.53 -5.74
N TYR A 158 -0.82 10.53 -5.87
CA TYR A 158 -1.41 10.15 -7.15
C TYR A 158 -2.18 11.31 -7.79
N ALA A 159 -2.99 12.04 -7.01
CA ALA A 159 -3.75 13.18 -7.51
C ALA A 159 -2.83 14.33 -7.96
N LEU A 160 -1.75 14.60 -7.22
CA LEU A 160 -0.76 15.60 -7.59
C LEU A 160 -0.06 15.23 -8.90
N ARG A 161 0.40 13.99 -9.02
CA ARG A 161 1.01 13.46 -10.25
C ARG A 161 0.05 13.58 -11.43
N HIS A 162 -1.21 13.18 -11.24
CA HIS A 162 -2.20 13.21 -12.32
C HIS A 162 -2.43 14.64 -12.82
N ARG A 163 -2.60 15.61 -11.92
CA ARG A 163 -2.73 17.03 -12.27
C ARG A 163 -1.52 17.55 -13.04
N TYR A 164 -0.32 17.20 -12.61
CA TYR A 164 0.91 17.60 -13.30
C TYR A 164 0.98 17.04 -14.72
N ILE A 165 0.57 15.78 -14.91
CA ILE A 165 0.53 15.16 -16.25
C ILE A 165 -0.47 15.89 -17.16
N ASP A 166 -1.65 16.22 -16.65
CA ASP A 166 -2.69 16.91 -17.41
C ASP A 166 -2.24 18.32 -17.83
N GLU A 167 -1.46 19.01 -16.97
CA GLU A 167 -0.89 20.32 -17.27
C GLU A 167 0.24 20.27 -18.31
N VAL A 168 1.11 19.26 -18.24
CA VAL A 168 2.26 19.12 -19.15
C VAL A 168 1.85 18.56 -20.52
N ARG A 169 0.78 17.76 -20.60
CA ARG A 169 0.33 17.10 -21.83
C ARG A 169 -1.18 17.24 -22.06
N PRO A 170 -1.67 18.46 -22.34
CA PRO A 170 -3.09 18.69 -22.58
C PRO A 170 -3.60 17.95 -23.83
N ASP A 171 -2.75 17.78 -24.86
CA ASP A 171 -3.12 17.12 -26.11
C ASP A 171 -3.48 15.63 -25.91
N ASP A 172 -2.77 14.95 -25.01
CA ASP A 172 -3.04 13.55 -24.65
C ASP A 172 -4.43 13.43 -24.00
N ALA A 173 -4.79 14.36 -23.11
CA ALA A 173 -6.09 14.35 -22.43
C ALA A 173 -7.26 14.50 -23.41
N VAL A 174 -7.11 15.38 -24.41
CA VAL A 174 -8.09 15.55 -25.50
C VAL A 174 -8.19 14.26 -26.33
N TYR A 175 -7.06 13.66 -26.72
CA TYR A 175 -7.05 12.41 -27.50
C TYR A 175 -7.78 11.26 -26.79
N TYR A 176 -7.54 11.05 -25.49
CA TYR A 176 -8.23 10.02 -24.72
C TYR A 176 -9.73 10.29 -24.58
N SER A 177 -10.14 11.55 -24.41
CA SER A 177 -11.57 11.90 -24.34
C SER A 177 -12.33 11.55 -25.62
N HIS A 178 -11.72 11.81 -26.79
CA HIS A 178 -12.30 11.47 -28.09
C HIS A 178 -12.39 9.96 -28.30
N GLN A 179 -11.36 9.19 -27.93
CA GLN A 179 -11.40 7.73 -28.02
C GLN A 179 -12.50 7.12 -27.12
N VAL A 180 -12.69 7.65 -25.90
CA VAL A 180 -13.74 7.16 -24.99
C VAL A 180 -15.14 7.43 -25.57
N LEU A 181 -15.33 8.60 -26.19
CA LEU A 181 -16.60 8.95 -26.85
C LEU A 181 -16.89 8.06 -28.06
N GLU A 182 -15.90 7.79 -28.92
CA GLU A 182 -16.07 6.91 -30.08
C GLU A 182 -16.49 5.49 -29.67
N VAL A 183 -15.85 4.97 -28.63
CA VAL A 183 -16.19 3.67 -28.04
C VAL A 183 -17.61 3.64 -27.49
N GLU A 184 -18.02 4.70 -26.78
CA GLU A 184 -19.36 4.74 -26.19
C GLU A 184 -20.41 4.78 -27.30
N LEU A 185 -20.17 5.52 -28.37
CA LEU A 185 -21.04 5.55 -29.54
C LEU A 185 -21.11 4.20 -30.27
N GLU A 186 -20.01 3.45 -30.32
CA GLU A 186 -19.98 2.11 -30.91
C GLU A 186 -20.74 1.08 -30.05
N ASN A 187 -20.65 1.18 -28.72
CA ASN A 187 -21.35 0.27 -27.81
C ASN A 187 -22.87 0.53 -27.72
N GLN A 188 -23.34 1.63 -28.32
CA GLN A 188 -24.76 2.01 -28.43
C GLN A 188 -25.36 1.66 -29.81
N ARG A 189 -24.58 1.10 -30.74
CA ARG A 189 -25.06 0.54 -32.01
C ARG A 189 -25.24 -0.97 -31.92
#